data_AF-A0A9D7MK79-F1
#
_entry.id   AF-A0A9D7MK79-F1
#
_cell.length_a   1.000
_cell.length_b   1.000
_cell.length_c   1.000
_cell.angle_alpha   90.00
_cell.angle_beta   90.00
_cell.angle_gamma   90.00
#
_symmetry.space_group_name_H-M   'P 1'
#
loop_
_entity.id
_entity.type
_entity.pdbx_description
1 polymer ?
#
loop_
_entity_poly.entity_id
_entity_poly.type
_entity_poly.pdbx_seq_one_letter_code
_entity_poly.pdbx_strand_id
1 'polypeptide(L)'
;MFYSVLFTALLLVTGVNAQNIDVNPGAGSYPTLKDAFDAINAGTHTGAITVDVVGNTLETVTAVLNASGSGSANYTSVVIKPVGGARTIQGNIAGAVIRLCRRRQCYN
;
A
#
# COMPACT_ATOMS: atom_id res chain seq x y z
N MET A 1 45.03 -10.04 21.52
CA MET A 1 44.59 -8.64 21.37
C MET A 1 43.42 -8.63 20.41
N PHE A 2 42.26 -8.21 20.91
CA PHE A 2 40.93 -8.51 20.42
C PHE A 2 40.55 -7.56 19.27
N TYR A 3 40.48 -8.07 18.03
CA TYR A 3 39.89 -7.29 16.93
C TYR A 3 38.36 -7.37 17.05
N SER A 4 37.82 -6.38 17.75
CA SER A 4 36.41 -6.06 17.86
C SER A 4 35.82 -5.83 16.48
N VAL A 5 35.01 -6.78 16.01
CA VAL A 5 34.18 -6.65 14.81
C VAL A 5 33.09 -5.63 15.13
N LEU A 6 33.38 -4.35 14.97
CA LEU A 6 32.39 -3.29 15.10
C LEU A 6 31.62 -3.22 13.78
N PHE A 7 30.59 -4.07 13.65
CA PHE A 7 29.63 -3.97 12.57
C PHE A 7 28.72 -2.77 12.87
N THR A 8 29.13 -1.57 12.47
CA THR A 8 28.29 -0.39 12.58
C THR A 8 27.20 -0.46 11.52
N ALA A 9 26.02 -0.94 11.91
CA ALA A 9 24.81 -0.71 11.14
C ALA A 9 24.50 0.79 11.20
N LEU A 10 24.80 1.53 10.13
CA LEU A 10 24.31 2.88 9.94
C LEU A 10 22.82 2.80 9.59
N LEU A 11 21.96 2.88 10.59
CA LEU A 11 20.53 3.02 10.38
C LEU A 11 20.24 4.49 10.07
N LEU A 12 20.20 4.86 8.79
CA LEU A 12 19.51 6.08 8.37
C LEU A 12 18.01 5.85 8.59
N VAL A 13 17.48 6.25 9.76
CA VAL A 13 16.04 6.41 9.91
C VAL A 13 15.64 7.67 9.16
N THR A 14 15.47 7.55 7.84
CA THR A 14 14.73 8.56 7.08
C THR A 14 13.27 8.45 7.50
N GLY A 15 12.70 9.56 7.96
CA GLY A 15 11.37 9.71 8.58
C GLY A 15 10.45 8.49 8.49
N VAL A 16 10.18 7.88 9.65
CA VAL A 16 9.13 6.85 9.76
C VAL A 16 7.79 7.56 9.57
N ASN A 17 7.27 7.57 8.34
CA ASN A 17 5.85 7.79 8.14
C ASN A 17 5.12 6.62 8.81
N ALA A 18 3.99 6.88 9.46
CA ALA A 18 3.19 5.83 10.06
C ALA A 18 2.87 4.78 8.98
N GLN A 19 3.29 3.53 9.20
CA GLN A 19 3.03 2.41 8.30
C GLN A 19 1.65 1.85 8.67
N ASN A 20 0.62 2.37 8.00
CA ASN A 20 -0.78 2.08 8.35
C ASN A 20 -1.39 0.98 7.48
N ILE A 21 -0.75 0.63 6.37
CA ILE A 21 -1.20 -0.35 5.39
C ILE A 21 -0.09 -1.35 5.10
N ASP A 22 -0.32 -2.63 5.37
CA ASP A 22 0.59 -3.72 5.00
C ASP A 22 0.04 -4.49 3.80
N VAL A 23 0.91 -4.88 2.86
CA VAL A 23 0.52 -5.57 1.61
C VAL A 23 1.34 -6.85 1.43
N ASN A 24 0.64 -7.95 1.16
CA ASN A 24 1.24 -9.26 0.92
C ASN A 24 0.62 -9.90 -0.34
N PRO A 25 1.38 -10.64 -1.17
CA PRO A 25 2.79 -11.05 -1.06
C PRO A 25 3.78 -9.90 -1.28
N GLY A 26 4.95 -9.96 -0.65
CA GLY A 26 6.05 -9.00 -0.84
C GLY A 26 6.40 -8.15 0.38
N ALA A 27 5.68 -8.32 1.50
CA ALA A 27 5.92 -7.62 2.77
C ALA A 27 6.06 -6.10 2.60
N GLY A 28 5.21 -5.51 1.75
CA GLY A 28 5.19 -4.06 1.53
C GLY A 28 4.48 -3.38 2.69
N SER A 29 4.99 -2.24 3.13
CA SER A 29 4.30 -1.41 4.12
C SER A 29 4.28 0.05 3.69
N TYR A 30 3.10 0.65 3.79
CA TYR A 30 2.75 1.92 3.17
C TYR A 30 2.03 2.82 4.17
N PRO A 31 2.20 4.14 4.06
CA PRO A 31 1.53 5.07 4.94
C PRO A 31 0.06 5.33 4.56
N THR A 32 -0.29 5.13 3.29
CA THR A 32 -1.63 5.36 2.77
C THR A 32 -2.10 4.21 1.88
N LEU A 33 -3.42 4.11 1.68
CA LEU A 33 -3.98 3.15 0.73
C LEU A 33 -3.64 3.54 -0.71
N LYS A 34 -3.48 4.84 -0.99
CA LYS A 34 -2.98 5.33 -2.28
C LYS A 34 -1.62 4.75 -2.64
N ASP A 35 -0.66 4.80 -1.72
CA ASP A 35 0.70 4.30 -1.98
C ASP A 35 0.71 2.78 -2.17
N ALA A 36 -0.09 2.06 -1.37
CA ALA A 36 -0.28 0.62 -1.53
C ALA A 36 -0.86 0.27 -2.91
N PHE A 37 -1.87 1.00 -3.36
CA PHE A 37 -2.47 0.79 -4.69
C PHE A 37 -1.50 1.16 -5.82
N ASP A 38 -0.69 2.20 -5.67
CA ASP A 38 0.35 2.55 -6.65
C ASP A 38 1.37 1.42 -6.81
N ALA A 39 1.80 0.81 -5.71
CA ALA A 39 2.71 -0.35 -5.74
C ALA A 39 2.08 -1.59 -6.40
N ILE A 40 0.79 -1.87 -6.13
CA ILE A 40 0.05 -2.95 -6.81
C ILE A 40 -0.05 -2.66 -8.32
N ASN A 41 -0.38 -1.41 -8.69
CA ASN A 41 -0.51 -1.00 -10.09
C ASN A 41 0.83 -1.03 -10.84
N ALA A 42 1.95 -0.78 -10.15
CA ALA A 42 3.30 -0.92 -10.67
C ALA A 42 3.74 -2.39 -10.83
N GLY A 43 2.95 -3.35 -10.32
CA GLY A 43 3.26 -4.78 -10.40
C GLY A 43 4.21 -5.26 -9.31
N THR A 44 4.46 -4.47 -8.26
CA THR A 44 5.29 -4.87 -7.12
C THR A 44 4.66 -6.03 -6.34
N HIS A 45 3.33 -6.03 -6.22
CA HIS A 45 2.56 -7.10 -5.61
C HIS A 45 1.72 -7.78 -6.68
N THR A 46 1.78 -9.11 -6.74
CA THR A 46 1.09 -9.90 -7.77
C THR A 46 0.42 -11.15 -7.20
N GLY A 47 -0.45 -11.77 -7.99
CA GLY A 47 -1.22 -12.95 -7.56
C GLY A 47 -2.35 -12.59 -6.60
N ALA A 48 -2.54 -13.39 -5.55
CA ALA A 48 -3.57 -13.13 -4.54
C ALA A 48 -3.04 -12.15 -3.49
N ILE A 49 -3.59 -10.93 -3.47
CA ILE A 49 -3.09 -9.85 -2.62
C ILE A 49 -4.00 -9.66 -1.40
N THR A 50 -3.37 -9.51 -0.24
CA THR A 50 -4.02 -9.06 0.99
C THR A 50 -3.45 -7.70 1.39
N VAL A 51 -4.34 -6.76 1.72
CA VAL A 51 -4.04 -5.42 2.19
C VAL A 51 -4.61 -5.30 3.60
N ASP A 52 -3.72 -5.27 4.58
CA ASP A 52 -4.04 -5.20 6.00
C ASP A 52 -3.96 -3.75 6.49
N VAL A 53 -5.09 -3.20 6.92
CA VAL A 53 -5.17 -1.84 7.45
C VAL A 53 -4.88 -1.91 8.95
N VAL A 54 -3.64 -1.64 9.33
CA VAL A 54 -3.14 -1.72 10.72
C VAL A 54 -3.30 -0.41 11.48
N GLY A 55 -3.56 0.71 10.79
CA GLY A 55 -3.89 2.00 11.39
C GLY A 55 -4.87 2.82 10.54
N ASN A 56 -5.31 3.96 11.07
CA ASN A 56 -6.17 4.88 10.31
C ASN A 56 -5.33 5.64 9.28
N THR A 57 -5.90 5.91 8.10
CA THR A 57 -5.21 6.68 7.05
C THR A 57 -5.97 7.96 6.69
N LEU A 58 -5.20 8.97 6.31
CA LEU A 58 -5.69 10.19 5.68
C LEU A 58 -5.20 10.21 4.22
N GLU A 59 -6.11 9.92 3.29
CA GLU A 59 -5.84 9.97 1.85
C GLU A 59 -5.98 11.42 1.36
N THR A 60 -4.91 11.96 0.75
CA THR A 60 -4.92 13.30 0.13
C THR A 60 -5.26 13.25 -1.36
N VAL A 61 -5.21 12.05 -1.95
CA VAL A 61 -5.50 11.76 -3.35
C VAL A 61 -6.32 10.48 -3.41
N THR A 62 -7.23 10.36 -4.38
CA THR A 62 -8.01 9.13 -4.58
C THR A 62 -7.11 7.92 -4.77
N ALA A 63 -7.27 6.89 -3.95
CA ALA A 63 -6.65 5.59 -4.11
C ALA A 63 -7.30 4.85 -5.29
N VAL A 64 -6.59 4.76 -6.42
CA VAL A 64 -7.07 4.10 -7.64
C VAL A 64 -6.42 2.73 -7.78
N LEU A 65 -7.23 1.66 -7.78
CA LEU A 65 -6.76 0.32 -8.13
C LEU A 65 -7.11 0.03 -9.60
N ASN A 66 -6.09 -0.15 -10.44
CA ASN A 66 -6.27 -0.51 -11.83
C ASN A 66 -6.71 -1.98 -11.96
N ALA A 67 -7.50 -2.28 -12.97
CA ALA A 67 -7.89 -3.66 -13.22
C ALA A 67 -6.66 -4.53 -13.55
N SER A 68 -6.67 -5.78 -13.09
CA SER A 68 -5.64 -6.75 -13.46
C SER A 68 -5.54 -6.92 -14.99
N GLY A 69 -4.31 -6.86 -15.50
CA GLY A 69 -3.97 -6.80 -16.93
C GLY A 69 -3.91 -5.40 -17.52
N SER A 70 -4.08 -4.34 -16.72
CA SER A 70 -3.86 -2.94 -17.14
C SER A 70 -2.48 -2.46 -16.70
N GLY A 71 -1.64 -2.06 -17.65
CA GLY A 71 -0.25 -1.70 -17.38
C GLY A 71 0.50 -2.89 -16.75
N SER A 72 1.19 -2.64 -15.63
CA SER A 72 1.91 -3.68 -14.88
C SER A 72 1.06 -4.37 -13.80
N ALA A 73 -0.20 -3.95 -13.60
CA ALA A 73 -1.08 -4.52 -12.59
C ALA A 73 -1.40 -5.98 -12.92
N ASN A 74 -1.00 -6.91 -12.05
CA ASN A 74 -1.20 -8.34 -12.26
C ASN A 74 -1.57 -9.07 -10.97
N TYR A 75 -2.87 -9.11 -10.66
CA TYR A 75 -3.41 -9.81 -9.50
C TYR A 75 -4.59 -10.70 -9.88
N THR A 76 -4.84 -11.74 -9.08
CA THR A 76 -6.01 -12.63 -9.20
C THR A 76 -7.13 -12.20 -8.27
N SER A 77 -6.79 -11.65 -7.10
CA SER A 77 -7.73 -11.08 -6.12
C SER A 77 -7.03 -10.03 -5.26
N VAL A 78 -7.79 -9.07 -4.74
CA VAL A 78 -7.32 -8.14 -3.71
C VAL A 78 -8.33 -8.16 -2.56
N VAL A 79 -7.87 -8.49 -1.36
CA VAL A 79 -8.66 -8.46 -0.13
C VAL A 79 -8.16 -7.33 0.74
N ILE A 80 -9.03 -6.39 1.11
CA ILE A 80 -8.69 -5.27 2.00
C ILE A 80 -9.44 -5.49 3.30
N LYS A 81 -8.72 -5.54 4.42
CA LYS A 81 -9.33 -5.79 5.74
C LYS A 81 -8.63 -5.01 6.85
N PRO A 82 -9.38 -4.57 7.88
CA PRO A 82 -8.76 -3.99 9.06
C PRO A 82 -8.15 -5.06 9.96
N VAL A 83 -7.07 -4.72 10.65
CA VAL A 83 -6.42 -5.57 11.66
C VAL A 83 -6.46 -4.87 13.01
N GLY A 84 -6.77 -5.61 14.08
CA GLY A 84 -6.74 -5.09 15.46
C GLY A 84 -7.93 -4.19 15.85
N GLY A 85 -9.00 -4.16 15.05
CA GLY A 85 -10.23 -3.41 15.35
C GLY A 85 -10.77 -2.62 14.15
N ALA A 86 -11.78 -1.79 14.37
CA ALA A 86 -12.29 -0.89 13.34
C ALA A 86 -11.23 0.14 12.92
N ARG A 87 -11.17 0.43 11.62
CA ARG A 87 -10.23 1.41 11.04
C ARG A 87 -10.99 2.40 10.17
N THR A 88 -10.47 3.62 10.12
CA THR A 88 -11.00 4.68 9.26
C THR A 88 -10.01 5.02 8.18
N ILE A 89 -10.48 4.98 6.94
CA ILE A 89 -9.79 5.48 5.74
C ILE A 89 -10.60 6.69 5.28
N GLN A 90 -10.05 7.87 5.42
CA GLN A 90 -10.75 9.12 5.14
C GLN A 90 -9.89 10.06 4.31
N GLY A 91 -10.52 10.98 3.59
CA GLY A 91 -9.83 11.99 2.80
C GLY A 91 -10.80 13.08 2.41
N ASN A 92 -10.36 14.33 2.44
CA ASN A 92 -11.14 15.46 1.92
C ASN A 92 -10.83 15.63 0.43
N ILE A 93 -11.39 14.73 -0.40
CA ILE A 93 -11.11 14.65 -1.83
C ILE A 93 -12.42 14.91 -2.59
N ALA A 94 -12.35 15.69 -3.67
CA ALA A 94 -13.47 15.85 -4.58
C ALA A 94 -13.69 14.56 -5.39
N GLY A 95 -14.50 13.64 -4.85
CA GLY A 95 -14.83 12.35 -5.46
C GLY A 95 -14.75 11.18 -4.49
N ALA A 96 -14.54 9.98 -5.03
CA ALA A 96 -14.36 8.78 -4.22
C ALA A 96 -12.97 8.76 -3.57
N VAL A 97 -12.89 8.37 -2.30
CA VAL A 97 -11.61 8.11 -1.60
C VAL A 97 -10.93 6.87 -2.19
N ILE A 98 -11.72 5.84 -2.51
CA ILE A 98 -11.27 4.58 -3.12
C ILE A 98 -11.99 4.41 -4.45
N ARG A 99 -11.22 4.17 -5.52
CA ARG A 99 -11.76 3.94 -6.87
C ARG A 99 -11.22 2.62 -7.42
N LEU A 100 -12.13 1.71 -7.74
CA LEU A 100 -11.80 0.45 -8.37
C LEU A 100 -12.09 0.54 -9.86
N CYS A 101 -11.07 0.44 -10.68
CA CYS A 101 -11.24 0.52 -12.11
C CYS A 101 -11.65 -0.82 -12.71
N ARG A 102 -12.54 -0.75 -13.69
CA ARG A 102 -12.71 -1.83 -14.67
C ARG A 102 -11.68 -1.68 -15.78
N ARG A 103 -11.37 -2.76 -16.52
CA ARG A 103 -10.37 -2.80 -17.62
C ARG A 103 -10.53 -1.73 -18.72
N ARG A 104 -11.66 -1.03 -18.79
CA ARG A 104 -11.92 0.05 -19.77
C ARG A 104 -12.38 1.37 -19.15
N GLN A 105 -12.30 1.55 -17.83
CA GLN A 105 -12.75 2.79 -17.21
C GLN A 105 -12.04 3.07 -15.88
N CYS A 106 -10.99 3.87 -16.01
CA CYS A 106 -10.45 4.75 -14.96
C CYS A 106 -10.62 6.22 -15.43
N TYR A 107 -11.74 6.57 -16.06
CA TYR A 107 -11.96 7.96 -16.42
C TYR A 107 -12.76 8.64 -15.32
N ASN A 108 -12.39 9.87 -15.00
CA ASN A 108 -12.96 10.70 -13.93
C ASN A 108 -14.48 10.75 -13.99
#